data_AF-A0A958K9E3-F1
#
_entry.id   AF-A0A958K9E3-F1
#
_cell.length_a   1.000
_cell.length_b   1.000
_cell.length_c   1.000
_cell.angle_alpha   90.00
_cell.angle_beta   90.00
_cell.angle_gamma   90.00
#
_symmetry.space_group_name_H-M   'P 1'
#
loop_
_entity.id
_entity.type
_entity.pdbx_description
1 polymer ?
#
loop_
_entity_poly.entity_id
_entity_poly.type
_entity_poly.pdbx_seq_one_letter_code
_entity_poly.pdbx_strand_id
1 'polypeptide(L)'
;MTRSLAVLAFAIVSFVCMPIPYSSADDEQRGVLADGTPFRTDVDGNQIVDYVAELENTVDQLNRRINGLEIEVENKNVQINRLKNVPLNSASNIDSRADDSVQEKTLLGSSHVQVKSLPNVDCASLVSAELGKSNVVISRLQSDLDSCRTNLDARESEDSAKVSESSEELKRVKAELDRKSEALNQALSAQAAQQESYEVLQAKYEQTLSAHGKTLTELKAEIRKLTSDASESRARLNERVERVAIQTPRSIGRADDTINSTSLSLKRTRALDSMKGMMKTDMNRLRGQIQKRDALYRQYSAKNSGSRSLTFSLSDLRSKEGLTLSDIHDGIDKAQRVSDISRLKNSLGEIERKVRDDVALLDRLIK
;
A
#
# COMPACT_ATOMS: atom_id res chain seq x y z
N MET A 1 24.92 -22.10 47.77
CA MET A 1 23.89 -21.14 47.29
C MET A 1 23.97 -20.81 45.79
N THR A 2 24.95 -21.31 45.04
CA THR A 2 25.10 -21.02 43.60
C THR A 2 24.31 -21.94 42.67
N ARG A 3 23.82 -23.09 43.16
CA ARG A 3 23.05 -24.05 42.35
C ARG A 3 21.57 -23.69 42.16
N SER A 4 20.97 -22.92 43.08
CA SER A 4 19.56 -22.47 42.95
C SER A 4 19.36 -21.36 41.92
N LEU A 5 20.39 -20.55 41.65
CA LEU A 5 20.32 -19.46 40.67
C LEU A 5 20.39 -19.97 39.22
N ALA A 6 21.12 -21.06 38.98
CA ALA A 6 21.20 -21.67 37.66
C ALA A 6 19.88 -22.33 37.23
N VAL A 7 19.13 -22.93 38.17
CA VAL A 7 17.84 -23.55 37.88
C VAL A 7 16.76 -22.50 37.59
N LEU A 8 16.80 -21.35 38.28
CA LEU A 8 15.85 -20.25 38.03
C LEU A 8 16.10 -19.58 36.67
N ALA A 9 17.37 -19.41 36.26
CA ALA A 9 17.71 -18.85 34.96
C ALA A 9 17.29 -19.79 33.81
N PHE A 10 17.41 -21.11 33.98
CA PHE A 10 17.01 -22.07 32.96
C PHE A 10 15.48 -22.18 32.80
N ALA A 11 14.72 -21.98 33.90
CA ALA A 11 13.27 -21.93 33.87
C ALA A 11 12.73 -20.67 33.17
N ILE A 12 13.39 -19.52 33.35
CA ILE A 12 12.97 -18.27 32.69
C ILE A 12 13.28 -18.29 31.19
N VAL A 13 14.42 -18.88 30.77
CA VAL A 13 14.76 -19.00 29.35
C VAL A 13 13.87 -20.04 28.63
N SER A 14 13.45 -21.12 29.31
CA SER A 14 12.53 -22.10 28.71
C SER A 14 11.09 -21.58 28.58
N PHE A 15 10.68 -20.58 29.38
CA PHE A 15 9.34 -19.98 29.26
C PHE A 15 9.23 -18.95 28.13
N VAL A 16 10.36 -18.45 27.61
CA VAL A 16 10.41 -17.48 26.50
C VAL A 16 10.50 -18.19 25.13
N CYS A 17 10.79 -19.50 25.11
CA CYS A 17 10.85 -20.30 23.88
C CYS A 17 9.64 -21.25 23.70
N MET A 18 8.56 -21.09 24.47
CA MET A 18 7.30 -21.69 24.05
C MET A 18 6.80 -20.91 22.84
N PRO A 19 6.66 -21.53 21.65
CA PRO A 19 5.98 -20.87 20.55
C PRO A 19 4.59 -20.52 21.09
N ILE A 20 4.29 -19.23 21.15
CA ILE A 20 2.90 -18.79 21.19
C ILE A 20 2.27 -19.55 20.02
N PRO A 21 1.33 -20.49 20.25
CA PRO A 21 0.56 -20.98 19.12
C PRO A 21 0.00 -19.72 18.51
N TYR A 22 0.40 -19.42 17.27
CA TYR A 22 -0.44 -18.66 16.40
C TYR A 22 -1.74 -19.45 16.40
N SER A 23 -2.62 -19.08 17.34
CA SER A 23 -4.02 -19.15 17.13
C SER A 23 -4.16 -18.38 15.83
N SER A 24 -4.17 -19.12 14.71
CA SER A 24 -5.01 -18.77 13.59
C SER A 24 -6.29 -18.30 14.25
N ALA A 25 -6.45 -16.98 14.34
CA ALA A 25 -7.71 -16.40 14.72
C ALA A 25 -8.71 -17.15 13.87
N ASP A 26 -9.61 -17.88 14.55
CA ASP A 26 -10.61 -18.71 13.93
C ASP A 26 -11.17 -17.97 12.71
N ASP A 27 -11.44 -18.71 11.64
CA ASP A 27 -12.14 -18.27 10.43
C ASP A 27 -13.57 -17.79 10.79
N GLU A 28 -13.65 -16.76 11.63
CA GLU A 28 -14.87 -16.12 12.08
C GLU A 28 -15.38 -15.29 10.91
N GLN A 29 -16.22 -15.97 10.13
CA GLN A 29 -17.19 -15.39 9.20
C GLN A 29 -16.57 -14.49 8.12
N ARG A 30 -15.70 -15.09 7.30
CA ARG A 30 -15.42 -14.55 5.96
C ARG A 30 -16.68 -14.73 5.10
N GLY A 31 -17.30 -13.61 4.74
CA GLY A 31 -18.44 -13.57 3.84
C GLY A 31 -18.04 -13.01 2.47
N VAL A 32 -18.89 -13.22 1.47
CA VAL A 32 -18.75 -12.60 0.16
C VAL A 32 -19.96 -11.70 -0.05
N LEU A 33 -19.72 -10.42 -0.35
CA LEU A 33 -20.76 -9.47 -0.70
C LEU A 33 -21.41 -9.86 -2.04
N ALA A 34 -22.58 -9.29 -2.35
CA ALA A 34 -23.32 -9.63 -3.58
C ALA A 34 -22.56 -9.32 -4.88
N ASP A 35 -21.53 -8.47 -4.80
CA ASP A 35 -20.63 -8.09 -5.89
C ASP A 35 -19.39 -9.02 -6.00
N GLY A 36 -19.22 -9.98 -5.09
CA GLY A 36 -18.07 -10.88 -5.05
C GLY A 36 -16.92 -10.43 -4.15
N THR A 37 -17.06 -9.28 -3.46
CA THR A 37 -15.99 -8.74 -2.61
C THR A 37 -15.92 -9.49 -1.27
N PRO A 38 -14.74 -10.00 -0.86
CA PRO A 38 -14.59 -10.65 0.43
C PRO A 38 -14.65 -9.62 1.56
N PHE A 39 -15.40 -9.94 2.61
CA PHE A 39 -15.50 -9.12 3.81
C PHE A 39 -15.35 -9.95 5.08
N ARG A 40 -14.92 -9.31 6.16
CA ARG A 40 -14.96 -9.85 7.51
C ARG A 40 -15.93 -9.05 8.36
N THR A 41 -16.65 -9.72 9.24
CA THR A 41 -17.51 -9.04 10.20
C THR A 41 -16.71 -8.70 11.45
N ASP A 42 -16.72 -7.43 11.87
CA ASP A 42 -16.06 -6.99 13.09
C ASP A 42 -16.85 -7.41 14.34
N VAL A 43 -16.23 -7.29 15.52
CA VAL A 43 -16.86 -7.59 16.83
C VAL A 43 -18.15 -6.79 17.06
N ASP A 44 -18.29 -5.64 16.43
CA ASP A 44 -19.50 -4.81 16.46
C ASP A 44 -20.56 -5.20 15.42
N GLY A 45 -20.35 -6.27 14.65
CA GLY A 45 -21.26 -6.74 13.61
C GLY A 45 -21.15 -5.99 12.27
N ASN A 46 -20.18 -5.09 12.14
CA ASN A 46 -19.97 -4.30 10.91
C ASN A 46 -19.20 -5.12 9.86
N GLN A 47 -19.64 -5.07 8.60
CA GLN A 47 -18.93 -5.71 7.49
C GLN A 47 -17.80 -4.81 7.02
N ILE A 48 -16.56 -5.25 7.24
CA ILE A 48 -15.34 -4.56 6.81
C ILE A 48 -14.78 -5.31 5.62
N VAL A 49 -14.56 -4.60 4.51
CA VAL A 49 -13.91 -5.15 3.31
C VAL A 49 -12.50 -5.59 3.69
N ASP A 50 -12.21 -6.87 3.49
CA ASP A 50 -10.92 -7.44 3.83
C ASP A 50 -9.98 -7.26 2.63
N TYR A 51 -9.29 -6.11 2.61
CA TYR A 51 -8.34 -5.77 1.55
C TYR A 51 -7.20 -6.79 1.43
N VAL A 52 -6.87 -7.54 2.49
CA VAL A 52 -5.87 -8.62 2.40
C VAL A 52 -6.44 -9.78 1.60
N ALA A 53 -7.68 -10.19 1.87
CA ALA A 53 -8.37 -11.22 1.10
C ALA A 53 -8.65 -10.81 -0.36
N GLU A 54 -8.93 -9.52 -0.61
CA GLU A 54 -9.05 -8.98 -1.97
C GLU A 54 -7.70 -9.10 -2.70
N LEU A 55 -6.61 -8.71 -2.05
CA LEU A 55 -5.26 -8.85 -2.61
C LEU A 55 -4.90 -10.32 -2.88
N GLU A 56 -5.21 -11.25 -1.97
CA GLU A 56 -5.03 -12.69 -2.18
C GLU A 56 -5.81 -13.19 -3.40
N ASN A 57 -7.07 -12.82 -3.54
CA ASN A 57 -7.88 -13.16 -4.72
C ASN A 57 -7.31 -12.56 -6.01
N THR A 58 -6.82 -11.31 -5.99
CA THR A 58 -6.20 -10.71 -7.18
C THR A 58 -4.89 -11.40 -7.56
N VAL A 59 -4.09 -11.85 -6.58
CA VAL A 59 -2.88 -12.63 -6.81
C VAL A 59 -3.22 -13.99 -7.43
N ASP A 60 -4.25 -14.67 -6.95
CA ASP A 60 -4.71 -15.94 -7.53
C ASP A 60 -5.24 -15.77 -8.96
N GLN A 61 -5.98 -14.70 -9.24
CA GLN A 61 -6.43 -14.37 -10.59
C GLN A 61 -5.25 -14.04 -11.52
N LEU A 62 -4.26 -13.31 -11.04
CA LEU A 62 -3.02 -13.02 -11.76
C LEU A 62 -2.24 -14.29 -12.07
N ASN A 63 -2.09 -15.19 -11.10
CA ASN A 63 -1.42 -16.48 -11.28
C ASN A 63 -2.13 -17.36 -12.31
N ARG A 64 -3.47 -17.43 -12.29
CA ARG A 64 -4.24 -18.14 -13.32
C ARG A 64 -4.03 -17.55 -14.71
N ARG A 65 -3.97 -16.21 -14.82
CA ARG A 65 -3.72 -15.52 -16.08
C ARG A 65 -2.29 -15.75 -16.59
N ILE A 66 -1.30 -15.72 -15.69
CA ILE A 66 0.10 -16.04 -16.02
C ILE A 66 0.20 -17.47 -16.54
N ASN A 67 -0.34 -18.46 -15.81
CA ASN A 67 -0.33 -19.85 -16.25
C ASN A 67 -1.04 -20.03 -17.61
N GLY A 68 -2.15 -19.33 -17.85
CA GLY A 68 -2.83 -19.34 -19.14
C GLY A 68 -1.97 -18.76 -20.28
N LEU A 69 -1.25 -17.66 -20.01
CA LEU A 69 -0.34 -17.05 -20.97
C LEU A 69 0.91 -17.92 -21.23
N GLU A 70 1.44 -18.59 -20.21
CA GLU A 70 2.55 -19.54 -20.36
C GLU A 70 2.16 -20.70 -21.27
N ILE A 71 0.98 -21.28 -21.09
CA ILE A 71 0.43 -22.32 -21.97
C ILE A 71 0.25 -21.80 -23.41
N GLU A 72 -0.24 -20.57 -23.57
CA GLU A 72 -0.40 -19.96 -24.90
C GLU A 72 0.96 -19.75 -25.60
N VAL A 73 1.97 -19.28 -24.86
CA VAL A 73 3.34 -19.11 -25.36
C VAL A 73 3.95 -20.45 -25.74
N GLU A 74 3.76 -21.49 -24.94
CA GLU A 74 4.22 -22.84 -25.25
C GLU A 74 3.57 -23.38 -26.54
N ASN A 75 2.25 -23.23 -26.68
CA ASN A 75 1.53 -23.61 -27.90
C ASN A 75 2.04 -22.85 -29.14
N LYS A 76 2.28 -21.54 -29.03
CA LYS A 76 2.85 -20.73 -30.13
C LYS A 76 4.28 -21.15 -30.45
N ASN A 77 5.10 -21.49 -29.46
CA ASN A 77 6.45 -22.01 -29.69
C ASN A 77 6.43 -23.37 -30.38
N VAL A 78 5.49 -24.25 -30.05
CA VAL A 78 5.27 -25.51 -30.78
C VAL A 78 4.89 -25.24 -32.24
N GLN A 79 4.01 -24.27 -32.49
CA GLN A 79 3.62 -23.88 -33.86
C GLN A 79 4.80 -23.28 -34.63
N ILE A 80 5.59 -22.41 -34.01
CA ILE A 80 6.81 -21.84 -34.60
C ILE A 80 7.81 -22.96 -34.92
N ASN A 81 8.01 -23.91 -34.01
CA ASN A 81 8.92 -25.03 -34.24
C ASN A 81 8.42 -25.95 -35.35
N ARG A 82 7.10 -26.17 -35.47
CA ARG A 82 6.51 -26.87 -36.62
C ARG A 82 6.82 -26.11 -37.91
N LEU A 83 6.59 -24.80 -37.95
CA LEU A 83 6.84 -23.97 -39.14
C LEU A 83 8.34 -23.89 -39.50
N LYS A 84 9.24 -23.83 -38.51
CA LYS A 84 10.69 -23.84 -38.72
C LYS A 84 11.20 -25.19 -39.22
N ASN A 85 10.57 -26.29 -38.79
CA ASN A 85 10.94 -27.64 -39.20
C ASN A 85 10.21 -28.12 -40.47
N VAL A 86 9.31 -27.32 -41.05
CA VAL A 86 8.84 -27.54 -42.43
C VAL A 86 10.02 -27.23 -43.36
N PRO A 87 10.55 -28.22 -44.08
CA PRO A 87 11.63 -27.97 -45.03
C PRO A 87 11.13 -26.98 -46.09
N LEU A 88 11.89 -25.92 -46.33
CA LEU A 88 11.66 -24.97 -47.45
C LEU A 88 11.60 -25.65 -48.84
N ASN A 89 11.92 -26.94 -48.92
CA ASN A 89 11.80 -27.77 -50.12
C ASN A 89 10.40 -28.42 -50.30
N SER A 90 9.43 -28.14 -49.42
CA SER A 90 8.05 -28.64 -49.55
C SER A 90 7.04 -27.58 -50.00
N ALA A 91 7.47 -26.33 -50.23
CA ALA A 91 6.64 -25.27 -50.80
C ALA A 91 6.44 -25.38 -52.32
N SER A 92 7.05 -26.37 -52.99
CA SER A 92 6.86 -26.65 -54.43
C SER A 92 5.83 -27.74 -54.74
N ASN A 93 5.09 -28.26 -53.74
CA ASN A 93 4.14 -29.36 -53.93
C ASN A 93 2.70 -29.05 -53.48
N ILE A 94 2.31 -27.77 -53.47
CA ILE A 94 0.91 -27.34 -53.31
C ILE A 94 0.39 -26.77 -54.64
N ASP A 95 0.67 -27.47 -55.74
CA ASP A 95 0.03 -27.23 -57.06
C ASP A 95 -0.36 -28.54 -57.76
N SER A 96 -0.37 -29.67 -57.04
CA SER A 96 -0.69 -30.99 -57.60
C SER A 96 -1.71 -31.73 -56.74
N ARG A 97 -2.90 -31.14 -56.61
CA ARG A 97 -4.09 -31.87 -56.13
C ARG A 97 -5.39 -31.28 -56.66
N ALA A 98 -5.51 -31.30 -57.98
CA ALA A 98 -6.79 -31.35 -58.69
C ALA A 98 -6.68 -32.46 -59.74
N ASP A 99 -6.65 -33.69 -59.24
CA ASP A 99 -6.84 -34.90 -60.03
C ASP A 99 -8.24 -35.39 -59.64
N ASP A 100 -9.24 -34.92 -60.37
CA ASP A 100 -10.56 -35.54 -60.41
C ASP A 100 -10.80 -35.96 -61.86
N SER A 101 -10.91 -37.27 -62.00
CA SER A 101 -10.88 -38.04 -63.22
C SER A 101 -12.13 -37.81 -64.07
N VAL A 102 -11.95 -37.39 -65.32
CA VAL A 102 -12.87 -37.75 -66.41
C VAL A 102 -12.07 -38.49 -67.47
N GLN A 103 -12.20 -39.81 -67.43
CA GLN A 103 -11.88 -40.70 -68.53
C GLN A 103 -12.91 -40.47 -69.64
N GLU A 104 -12.50 -39.99 -70.82
CA GLU A 104 -13.22 -40.30 -72.05
C GLU A 104 -12.30 -41.05 -73.02
N LYS A 105 -12.78 -42.25 -73.33
CA LYS A 105 -12.16 -43.31 -74.08
C LYS A 105 -11.91 -42.89 -75.53
N THR A 106 -10.76 -43.35 -76.02
CA THR A 106 -10.55 -43.97 -77.32
C THR A 106 -11.81 -44.16 -78.18
N LEU A 107 -11.92 -43.38 -79.26
CA LEU A 107 -12.78 -43.70 -80.41
C LEU A 107 -11.99 -43.43 -81.70
N LEU A 108 -11.01 -44.31 -81.94
CA LEU A 108 -10.53 -44.65 -83.28
C LEU A 108 -11.68 -45.36 -84.00
N GLY A 109 -12.54 -44.58 -84.65
CA GLY A 109 -13.56 -45.03 -85.58
C GLY A 109 -13.09 -44.82 -87.01
N SER A 110 -12.49 -45.86 -87.58
CA SER A 110 -12.36 -46.06 -89.02
C SER A 110 -13.76 -46.00 -89.66
N SER A 111 -14.00 -45.03 -90.54
CA SER A 111 -14.97 -45.21 -91.62
C SER A 111 -14.67 -44.27 -92.78
N HIS A 112 -14.24 -44.90 -93.86
CA HIS A 112 -14.21 -44.45 -95.24
C HIS A 112 -15.54 -43.77 -95.62
N VAL A 113 -15.53 -42.46 -95.90
CA VAL A 113 -16.64 -41.77 -96.58
C VAL A 113 -16.10 -40.89 -97.69
N GLN A 114 -16.68 -41.15 -98.85
CA GLN A 114 -16.45 -40.64 -100.19
C GLN A 114 -16.22 -39.12 -100.30
N VAL A 115 -15.25 -38.78 -101.16
CA VAL A 115 -15.05 -37.48 -101.78
C VAL A 115 -16.35 -37.05 -102.46
N LYS A 116 -17.09 -36.14 -101.81
CA LYS A 116 -18.17 -35.37 -102.43
C LYS A 116 -17.73 -33.91 -102.44
N SER A 117 -17.64 -33.38 -103.66
CA SER A 117 -17.18 -32.05 -104.04
C SER A 117 -17.44 -30.97 -102.99
N LEU A 118 -16.35 -30.34 -102.57
CA LEU A 118 -16.30 -29.08 -101.82
C LEU A 118 -17.25 -28.04 -102.45
N PRO A 119 -18.15 -27.41 -101.67
CA PRO A 119 -18.57 -26.07 -102.02
C PRO A 119 -17.35 -25.17 -101.88
N ASN A 120 -17.20 -24.25 -102.83
CA ASN A 120 -16.22 -23.18 -102.81
C ASN A 120 -16.56 -22.23 -101.64
N VAL A 121 -16.22 -22.65 -100.42
CA VAL A 121 -16.33 -21.82 -99.21
C VAL A 121 -15.06 -21.01 -99.17
N ASP A 122 -15.24 -19.70 -99.28
CA ASP A 122 -14.18 -18.71 -99.28
C ASP A 122 -13.43 -18.78 -97.93
N CYS A 123 -12.34 -19.55 -97.88
CA CYS A 123 -11.52 -19.78 -96.67
C CYS A 123 -11.05 -18.47 -96.03
N ALA A 124 -10.96 -17.39 -96.81
CA ALA A 124 -10.63 -16.06 -96.32
C ALA A 124 -11.70 -15.51 -95.35
N SER A 125 -12.98 -15.83 -95.56
CA SER A 125 -14.09 -15.33 -94.74
C SER A 125 -14.19 -16.02 -93.37
N LEU A 126 -13.97 -17.33 -93.32
CA LEU A 126 -13.93 -18.12 -92.07
C LEU A 126 -12.72 -17.76 -91.21
N VAL A 127 -11.54 -17.63 -91.84
CA VAL A 127 -10.33 -17.20 -91.14
C VAL A 127 -10.48 -15.78 -90.60
N SER A 128 -11.09 -14.86 -91.36
CA SER A 128 -11.35 -13.48 -90.90
C SER A 128 -12.37 -13.42 -89.75
N ALA A 129 -13.41 -14.24 -89.77
CA ALA A 129 -14.39 -14.31 -88.68
C ALA A 129 -13.76 -14.86 -87.38
N GLU A 130 -12.91 -15.87 -87.49
CA GLU A 130 -12.24 -16.46 -86.33
C GLU A 130 -11.11 -15.57 -85.79
N LEU A 131 -10.39 -14.86 -86.67
CA LEU A 131 -9.47 -13.77 -86.29
C LEU A 131 -10.19 -12.62 -85.57
N GLY A 132 -11.39 -12.25 -86.02
CA GLY A 132 -12.22 -11.25 -85.37
C GLY A 132 -12.60 -11.64 -83.94
N LYS A 133 -13.05 -12.89 -83.73
CA LYS A 133 -13.34 -13.42 -82.38
C LYS A 133 -12.10 -13.49 -81.51
N SER A 134 -10.97 -13.96 -82.06
CA SER A 134 -9.71 -14.04 -81.33
C SER A 134 -9.21 -12.65 -80.90
N ASN A 135 -9.32 -11.63 -81.77
CA ASN A 135 -8.99 -10.25 -81.44
C ASN A 135 -9.87 -9.69 -80.31
N VAL A 136 -11.17 -9.99 -80.30
CA VAL A 136 -12.09 -9.59 -79.21
C VAL A 136 -11.67 -10.24 -77.88
N VAL A 137 -11.31 -11.52 -77.91
CA VAL A 137 -10.81 -12.23 -76.71
C VAL A 137 -9.49 -11.65 -76.23
N ILE A 138 -8.55 -11.36 -77.14
CA ILE A 138 -7.26 -10.72 -76.82
C ILE A 138 -7.47 -9.35 -76.18
N SER A 139 -8.33 -8.49 -76.75
CA SER A 139 -8.63 -7.18 -76.17
C SER A 139 -9.29 -7.29 -74.79
N ARG A 140 -10.16 -8.27 -74.58
CA ARG A 140 -10.77 -8.52 -73.26
C ARG A 140 -9.74 -8.97 -72.23
N LEU A 141 -8.88 -9.93 -72.59
CA LEU A 141 -7.80 -10.40 -71.71
C LEU A 141 -6.78 -9.30 -71.40
N GLN A 142 -6.49 -8.41 -72.35
CA GLN A 142 -5.65 -7.23 -72.11
C GLN A 142 -6.31 -6.28 -71.10
N SER A 143 -7.59 -5.98 -71.26
CA SER A 143 -8.35 -5.17 -70.30
C SER A 143 -8.39 -5.79 -68.90
N ASP A 144 -8.60 -7.12 -68.81
CA ASP A 144 -8.61 -7.84 -67.54
C ASP A 144 -7.22 -7.82 -66.88
N LEU A 145 -6.15 -7.95 -67.69
CA LEU A 145 -4.76 -7.90 -67.21
C LEU A 145 -4.38 -6.50 -66.72
N ASP A 146 -4.80 -5.44 -67.42
CA ASP A 146 -4.59 -4.05 -66.97
C ASP A 146 -5.42 -3.74 -65.70
N SER A 147 -6.63 -4.29 -65.58
CA SER A 147 -7.40 -4.20 -64.34
C SER A 147 -6.73 -4.96 -63.18
N CYS A 148 -6.16 -6.13 -63.43
CA CYS A 148 -5.39 -6.86 -62.42
C CYS A 148 -4.15 -6.08 -61.98
N ARG A 149 -3.40 -5.45 -62.91
CA ARG A 149 -2.24 -4.62 -62.59
C ARG A 149 -2.61 -3.44 -61.71
N THR A 150 -3.63 -2.67 -62.11
CA THR A 150 -4.09 -1.51 -61.33
C THR A 150 -4.57 -1.90 -59.93
N ASN A 151 -5.25 -3.04 -59.79
CA ASN A 151 -5.64 -3.57 -58.48
C ASN A 151 -4.44 -4.02 -57.63
N LEU A 152 -3.39 -4.54 -58.25
CA LEU A 152 -2.18 -4.98 -57.56
C LEU A 152 -1.37 -3.78 -57.08
N ASP A 153 -1.18 -2.76 -57.93
CA ASP A 153 -0.53 -1.50 -57.57
C ASP A 153 -1.28 -0.78 -56.43
N ALA A 154 -2.61 -0.78 -56.46
CA ALA A 154 -3.44 -0.21 -55.40
C ALA A 154 -3.25 -0.95 -54.06
N ARG A 155 -3.18 -2.28 -54.08
CA ARG A 155 -2.92 -3.10 -52.88
C ARG A 155 -1.52 -2.89 -52.33
N GLU A 156 -0.49 -2.84 -53.18
CA GLU A 156 0.88 -2.56 -52.74
C GLU A 156 1.00 -1.16 -52.12
N SER A 157 0.29 -0.16 -52.67
CA SER A 157 0.21 1.17 -52.07
C SER A 157 -0.51 1.15 -50.72
N GLU A 158 -1.56 0.35 -50.56
CA GLU A 158 -2.31 0.26 -49.31
C GLU A 158 -1.48 -0.46 -48.22
N ASP A 159 -0.83 -1.56 -48.58
CA ASP A 159 0.00 -2.34 -47.66
C ASP A 159 1.26 -1.56 -47.25
N SER A 160 1.89 -0.82 -48.17
CA SER A 160 3.01 0.06 -47.83
C SER A 160 2.59 1.20 -46.90
N ALA A 161 1.38 1.76 -47.07
CA ALA A 161 0.83 2.76 -46.14
C ALA A 161 0.60 2.16 -44.74
N LYS A 162 0.00 0.96 -44.64
CA LYS A 162 -0.23 0.26 -43.37
C LYS A 162 1.08 -0.09 -42.64
N VAL A 163 2.10 -0.53 -43.40
CA VAL A 163 3.44 -0.82 -42.84
C VAL A 163 4.10 0.47 -42.35
N SER A 164 3.97 1.57 -43.09
CA SER A 164 4.49 2.87 -42.66
C SER A 164 3.81 3.35 -41.38
N GLU A 165 2.49 3.26 -41.28
CA GLU A 165 1.72 3.62 -40.10
C GLU A 165 2.12 2.78 -38.87
N SER A 166 2.18 1.45 -39.05
CA SER A 166 2.61 0.53 -37.98
C SER A 166 4.06 0.81 -37.54
N SER A 167 4.94 1.19 -38.48
CA SER A 167 6.33 1.56 -38.17
C SER A 167 6.41 2.84 -37.33
N GLU A 168 5.58 3.84 -37.62
CA GLU A 168 5.49 5.05 -36.80
C GLU A 168 4.94 4.77 -35.40
N GLU A 169 3.91 3.94 -35.30
CA GLU A 169 3.34 3.56 -34.01
C GLU A 169 4.37 2.82 -33.15
N LEU A 170 5.12 1.87 -33.73
CA LEU A 170 6.21 1.18 -33.04
C LEU A 170 7.30 2.15 -32.56
N LYS A 171 7.64 3.17 -33.36
CA LYS A 171 8.60 4.22 -32.92
C LYS A 171 8.05 5.02 -31.75
N ARG A 172 6.76 5.37 -31.75
CA ARG A 172 6.11 6.10 -30.65
C ARG A 172 6.08 5.26 -29.36
N VAL A 173 5.67 4.00 -29.45
CA VAL A 173 5.61 3.07 -28.31
C VAL A 173 7.02 2.85 -27.74
N LYS A 174 8.03 2.67 -28.60
CA LYS A 174 9.42 2.53 -28.14
C LYS A 174 9.89 3.78 -27.39
N ALA A 175 9.63 4.97 -27.91
CA ALA A 175 10.00 6.21 -27.24
C ALA A 175 9.27 6.39 -25.89
N GLU A 176 8.02 5.94 -25.78
CA GLU A 176 7.30 5.94 -24.50
C GLU A 176 7.89 4.94 -23.50
N LEU A 177 8.28 3.74 -23.96
CA LEU A 177 8.93 2.74 -23.13
C LEU A 177 10.28 3.23 -22.60
N ASP A 178 11.08 3.87 -23.46
CA ASP A 178 12.38 4.44 -23.07
C ASP A 178 12.18 5.53 -21.99
N ARG A 179 11.20 6.43 -22.16
CA ARG A 179 10.86 7.44 -21.14
C ARG A 179 10.39 6.82 -19.83
N LYS A 180 9.57 5.77 -19.87
CA LYS A 180 9.11 5.06 -18.66
C LYS A 180 10.27 4.36 -17.95
N SER A 181 11.18 3.76 -18.71
CA SER A 181 12.40 3.13 -18.18
C SER A 181 13.30 4.15 -17.48
N GLU A 182 13.55 5.31 -18.10
CA GLU A 182 14.31 6.40 -17.49
C GLU A 182 13.65 6.93 -16.21
N ALA A 183 12.33 7.16 -16.24
CA ALA A 183 11.58 7.59 -15.07
C ALA A 183 11.64 6.57 -13.91
N LEU A 184 11.56 5.28 -14.23
CA LEU A 184 11.65 4.21 -13.23
C LEU A 184 13.05 4.14 -12.63
N ASN A 185 14.10 4.28 -13.44
CA ASN A 185 15.49 4.32 -12.95
C ASN A 185 15.74 5.54 -12.05
N GLN A 186 15.19 6.70 -12.38
CA GLN A 186 15.26 7.89 -11.53
C GLN A 186 14.51 7.69 -10.20
N ALA A 187 13.31 7.09 -10.24
CA ALA A 187 12.54 6.76 -9.03
C ALA A 187 13.30 5.77 -8.13
N LEU A 188 13.94 4.75 -8.73
CA LEU A 188 14.73 3.76 -7.99
C LEU A 188 15.95 4.41 -7.30
N SER A 189 16.64 5.32 -8.00
CA SER A 189 17.75 6.10 -7.43
C SER A 189 17.29 7.01 -6.29
N ALA A 190 16.15 7.69 -6.45
CA ALA A 190 15.59 8.52 -5.39
C ALA A 190 15.18 7.70 -4.16
N GLN A 191 14.64 6.49 -4.37
CA GLN A 191 14.30 5.58 -3.28
C GLN A 191 15.56 5.08 -2.55
N ALA A 192 16.63 4.77 -3.27
CA ALA A 192 17.91 4.39 -2.65
C ALA A 192 18.49 5.52 -1.78
N ALA A 193 18.45 6.76 -2.27
CA ALA A 193 18.88 7.93 -1.49
C ALA A 193 18.01 8.18 -0.24
N GLN A 194 16.70 7.94 -0.34
CA GLN A 194 15.81 7.99 0.83
C GLN A 194 16.19 6.91 1.85
N GLN A 195 16.44 5.68 1.41
CA GLN A 195 16.82 4.59 2.31
C GLN A 195 18.14 4.89 3.04
N GLU A 196 19.15 5.42 2.35
CA GLU A 196 20.40 5.86 2.97
C GLU A 196 20.14 6.94 4.05
N SER A 197 19.24 7.90 3.77
CA SER A 197 18.89 8.93 4.75
C SER A 197 18.19 8.36 5.99
N TYR A 198 17.38 7.30 5.84
CA TYR A 198 16.75 6.61 6.96
C TYR A 198 17.77 5.86 7.81
N GLU A 199 18.75 5.20 7.19
CA GLU A 199 19.83 4.50 7.90
C GLU A 199 20.67 5.47 8.74
N VAL A 200 21.03 6.64 8.17
CA VAL A 200 21.74 7.69 8.92
C VAL A 200 20.90 8.22 10.09
N LEU A 201 19.59 8.41 9.90
CA LEU A 201 18.71 8.87 10.96
C LEU A 201 18.57 7.83 12.07
N GLN A 202 18.48 6.55 11.73
CA GLN A 202 18.44 5.45 12.68
C GLN A 202 19.73 5.38 13.50
N ALA A 203 20.90 5.44 12.85
CA ALA A 203 22.19 5.45 13.52
C ALA A 203 22.31 6.62 14.52
N LYS A 204 21.82 7.81 14.15
CA LYS A 204 21.78 8.98 15.03
C LYS A 204 20.84 8.77 16.23
N TYR A 205 19.70 8.11 16.03
CA TYR A 205 18.77 7.79 17.11
C TYR A 205 19.38 6.78 18.09
N GLU A 206 20.02 5.72 17.59
CA GLU A 206 20.74 4.74 18.41
C GLU A 206 21.88 5.36 19.21
N GLN A 207 22.65 6.26 18.58
CA GLN A 207 23.70 7.03 19.26
C GLN A 207 23.12 7.88 20.42
N THR A 208 21.99 8.56 20.17
CA THR A 208 21.32 9.39 21.18
C THR A 208 20.77 8.53 22.33
N LEU A 209 20.19 7.38 22.01
CA LEU A 209 19.69 6.42 22.99
C LEU A 209 20.83 5.88 23.88
N SER A 210 21.96 5.54 23.27
CA SER A 210 23.17 5.11 23.98
C SER A 210 23.73 6.20 24.89
N ALA A 211 23.79 7.45 24.40
CA ALA A 211 24.21 8.60 25.20
C ALA A 211 23.29 8.84 26.40
N HIS A 212 21.96 8.81 26.20
CA HIS A 212 20.99 8.93 27.29
C HIS A 212 21.09 7.75 28.27
N GLY A 213 21.32 6.53 27.79
CA GLY A 213 21.59 5.36 28.62
C GLY A 213 22.74 5.57 29.59
N LYS A 214 23.87 6.12 29.11
CA LYS A 214 25.04 6.46 29.96
C LYS A 214 24.68 7.51 31.01
N THR A 215 24.06 8.62 30.62
CA THR A 215 23.65 9.67 31.57
C THR A 215 22.69 9.15 32.65
N LEU A 216 21.80 8.22 32.28
CA LEU A 216 20.85 7.61 33.21
C LEU A 216 21.56 6.69 34.21
N THR A 217 22.60 5.95 33.77
CA THR A 217 23.42 5.15 34.69
C THR A 217 24.23 6.01 35.65
N GLU A 218 24.78 7.14 35.18
CA GLU A 218 25.51 8.10 36.02
C GLU A 218 24.59 8.74 37.06
N LEU A 219 23.42 9.25 36.64
CA LEU A 219 22.41 9.80 37.56
C LEU A 219 21.93 8.77 38.60
N LYS A 220 21.74 7.51 38.20
CA LYS A 220 21.41 6.43 39.15
C LYS A 220 22.52 6.20 40.17
N ALA A 221 23.79 6.27 39.75
CA ALA A 221 24.92 6.14 40.67
C ALA A 221 24.99 7.32 41.64
N GLU A 222 24.75 8.54 41.18
CA GLU A 222 24.70 9.74 42.00
C GLU A 222 23.56 9.70 43.03
N ILE A 223 22.35 9.29 42.61
CA ILE A 223 21.21 9.10 43.53
C ILE A 223 21.55 8.09 44.62
N ARG A 224 22.20 6.97 44.29
CA ARG A 224 22.63 5.97 45.29
C ARG A 224 23.62 6.57 46.28
N LYS A 225 24.60 7.34 45.80
CA LYS A 225 25.58 8.02 46.66
C LYS A 225 24.90 9.02 47.61
N LEU A 226 24.06 9.91 47.10
CA LEU A 226 23.32 10.88 47.90
C LEU A 226 22.39 10.21 48.92
N THR A 227 21.78 9.08 48.56
CA THR A 227 20.94 8.31 49.49
C THR A 227 21.78 7.69 50.61
N SER A 228 22.98 7.19 50.29
CA SER A 228 23.95 6.70 51.29
C SER A 228 24.36 7.81 52.25
N ASP A 229 24.83 8.95 51.72
CA ASP A 229 25.28 10.10 52.50
C ASP A 229 24.17 10.67 53.41
N ALA A 230 22.93 10.71 52.89
CA ALA A 230 21.76 11.12 53.67
C ALA A 230 21.42 10.13 54.79
N SER A 231 21.57 8.83 54.56
CA SER A 231 21.33 7.80 55.58
C SER A 231 22.40 7.84 56.69
N GLU A 232 23.67 8.05 56.34
CA GLU A 232 24.76 8.26 57.31
C GLU A 232 24.55 9.54 58.12
N SER A 233 24.18 10.64 57.46
CA SER A 233 23.90 11.91 58.14
C SER A 233 22.74 11.79 59.12
N ARG A 234 21.68 11.04 58.76
CA ARG A 234 20.57 10.71 59.67
C ARG A 234 21.02 9.85 60.84
N ALA A 235 21.85 8.84 60.60
CA ALA A 235 22.39 8.00 61.68
C ALA A 235 23.20 8.83 62.68
N ARG A 236 24.09 9.72 62.21
CA ARG A 236 24.86 10.65 63.06
C ARG A 236 23.97 11.62 63.82
N LEU A 237 22.90 12.13 63.20
CA LEU A 237 21.96 13.01 63.87
C LEU A 237 21.22 12.28 65.00
N ASN A 238 20.71 11.07 64.74
CA ASN A 238 20.04 10.24 65.74
C ASN A 238 20.97 9.94 66.92
N GLU A 239 22.24 9.59 66.68
CA GLU A 239 23.24 9.37 67.72
C GLU A 239 23.48 10.64 68.57
N ARG A 240 23.47 11.83 67.96
CA ARG A 240 23.55 13.11 68.70
C ARG A 240 22.30 13.38 69.52
N VAL A 241 21.11 13.12 68.97
CA VAL A 241 19.83 13.28 69.68
C VAL A 241 19.76 12.35 70.89
N GLU A 242 20.16 11.09 70.75
CA GLU A 242 20.22 10.14 71.86
C GLU A 242 21.18 10.61 72.98
N ARG A 243 22.37 11.11 72.62
CA ARG A 243 23.31 11.67 73.61
C ARG A 243 22.72 12.88 74.36
N VAL A 244 22.00 13.76 73.68
CA VAL A 244 21.36 14.93 74.31
C VAL A 244 20.17 14.53 75.19
N ALA A 245 19.42 13.50 74.80
CA ALA A 245 18.31 12.96 75.59
C ALA A 245 18.75 12.35 76.93
N ILE A 246 20.01 11.91 77.05
CA ILE A 246 20.59 11.37 78.29
C ILE A 246 21.08 12.49 79.24
N GLN A 247 21.41 13.68 78.72
CA GLN A 247 21.98 14.79 79.51
C GLN A 247 20.97 15.85 79.97
N THR A 248 19.70 15.74 79.58
CA THR A 248 18.66 16.70 80.01
C THR A 248 17.82 16.13 81.16
N PRO A 249 17.77 16.79 82.34
CA PRO A 249 16.80 16.46 83.37
C PRO A 249 15.40 16.67 82.78
N ARG A 250 14.57 15.62 82.80
CA ARG A 250 13.14 15.69 82.50
C ARG A 250 12.47 16.63 83.50
N SER A 251 12.42 17.92 83.17
CA SER A 251 11.43 18.82 83.72
C SER A 251 10.19 18.77 82.82
N ILE A 252 9.09 18.52 83.50
CA ILE A 252 7.73 18.35 83.05
C ILE A 252 7.29 19.54 82.17
N GLY A 253 6.72 19.21 81.02
CA GLY A 253 6.05 20.14 80.13
C GLY A 253 5.30 19.38 79.06
N ARG A 254 4.18 18.75 79.44
CA ARG A 254 3.13 18.37 78.48
C ARG A 254 2.62 19.68 77.86
N ALA A 255 3.18 20.05 76.71
CA ALA A 255 2.65 21.06 75.83
C ALA A 255 2.08 20.33 74.62
N ASP A 256 0.76 20.16 74.66
CA ASP A 256 -0.18 20.05 73.55
C ASP A 256 0.37 19.67 72.15
N ASP A 257 -0.02 18.47 71.72
CA ASP A 257 0.07 17.93 70.36
C ASP A 257 -0.77 18.67 69.29
N THR A 258 -1.23 19.90 69.55
CA THR A 258 -2.08 20.67 68.62
C THR A 258 -1.32 21.50 67.58
N ILE A 259 0.02 21.52 67.59
CA ILE A 259 0.81 22.42 66.73
C ILE A 259 1.17 21.81 65.35
N ASN A 260 1.05 20.49 65.15
CA ASN A 260 1.44 19.84 63.88
C ASN A 260 0.33 19.69 62.84
N SER A 261 -0.95 19.85 63.19
CA SER A 261 -2.08 19.72 62.24
C SER A 261 -2.24 20.94 61.34
N THR A 262 -1.90 22.14 61.82
CA THR A 262 -1.98 23.40 61.07
C THR A 262 -0.85 23.57 60.06
N SER A 263 0.36 23.07 60.35
CA SER A 263 1.49 23.16 59.40
C SER A 263 1.37 22.15 58.25
N LEU A 264 0.82 20.95 58.53
CA LEU A 264 0.49 19.94 57.52
C LEU A 264 -0.69 20.37 56.65
N SER A 265 -1.71 21.02 57.23
CA SER A 265 -2.82 21.57 56.45
C SER A 265 -2.36 22.70 55.54
N LEU A 266 -1.48 23.60 56.02
CA LEU A 266 -0.96 24.70 55.20
C LEU A 266 -0.12 24.21 54.00
N LYS A 267 0.73 23.20 54.21
CA LYS A 267 1.49 22.56 53.12
C LYS A 267 0.57 21.85 52.13
N ARG A 268 -0.47 21.17 52.62
CA ARG A 268 -1.47 20.51 51.77
C ARG A 268 -2.25 21.51 50.93
N THR A 269 -2.66 22.63 51.52
CA THR A 269 -3.37 23.71 50.81
C THR A 269 -2.47 24.33 49.74
N ARG A 270 -1.20 24.66 50.06
CA ARG A 270 -0.24 25.19 49.07
C ARG A 270 0.02 24.22 47.92
N ALA A 271 0.15 22.93 48.21
CA ALA A 271 0.32 21.90 47.18
C ALA A 271 -0.93 21.82 46.28
N LEU A 272 -2.11 21.85 46.88
CA LEU A 272 -3.39 21.85 46.17
C LEU A 272 -3.54 23.09 45.27
N ASP A 273 -3.24 24.28 45.78
CA ASP A 273 -3.27 25.54 45.00
C ASP A 273 -2.25 25.53 43.86
N SER A 274 -1.05 25.00 44.11
CA SER A 274 -0.03 24.81 43.07
C SER A 274 -0.53 23.89 41.96
N MET A 275 -1.15 22.76 42.31
CA MET A 275 -1.72 21.83 41.32
C MET A 275 -2.89 22.45 40.57
N LYS A 276 -3.76 23.24 41.23
CA LYS A 276 -4.82 24.02 40.55
C LYS A 276 -4.22 25.00 39.55
N GLY A 277 -3.17 25.73 39.94
CA GLY A 277 -2.46 26.67 39.06
C GLY A 277 -1.85 26.00 37.83
N MET A 278 -1.20 24.84 38.02
CA MET A 278 -0.68 24.03 36.91
C MET A 278 -1.81 23.58 35.97
N MET A 279 -2.89 23.04 36.52
CA MET A 279 -4.03 22.58 35.70
C MET A 279 -4.69 23.71 34.91
N LYS A 280 -4.79 24.93 35.48
CA LYS A 280 -5.29 26.11 34.75
C LYS A 280 -4.38 26.48 33.58
N THR A 281 -3.06 26.40 33.78
CA THR A 281 -2.06 26.60 32.72
C THR A 281 -2.22 25.56 31.61
N ASP A 282 -2.33 24.28 31.97
CA ASP A 282 -2.53 23.18 31.01
C ASP A 282 -3.85 23.34 30.24
N MET A 283 -4.92 23.77 30.92
CA MET A 283 -6.20 24.10 30.30
C MET A 283 -6.09 25.23 29.26
N ASN A 284 -5.37 26.30 29.58
CA ASN A 284 -5.17 27.41 28.65
C ASN A 284 -4.36 26.98 27.42
N ARG A 285 -3.35 26.13 27.62
CA ARG A 285 -2.60 25.51 26.53
C ARG A 285 -3.50 24.65 25.64
N LEU A 286 -4.35 23.81 26.24
CA LEU A 286 -5.30 22.98 25.51
C LEU A 286 -6.33 23.81 24.73
N ARG A 287 -6.79 24.94 25.27
CA ARG A 287 -7.64 25.90 24.52
C ARG A 287 -6.95 26.39 23.24
N GLY A 288 -5.66 26.71 23.32
CA GLY A 288 -4.87 27.09 22.13
C GLY A 288 -4.77 25.96 21.10
N GLN A 289 -4.64 24.72 21.54
CA GLN A 289 -4.63 23.55 20.64
C GLN A 289 -6.00 23.29 20.00
N ILE A 290 -7.09 23.46 20.74
CA ILE A 290 -8.46 23.36 20.21
C ILE A 290 -8.68 24.43 19.14
N GLN A 291 -8.25 25.68 19.38
CA GLN A 291 -8.31 26.73 18.38
C GLN A 291 -7.50 26.37 17.12
N LYS A 292 -6.29 25.80 17.28
CA LYS A 292 -5.49 25.30 16.16
C LYS A 292 -6.24 24.22 15.39
N ARG A 293 -6.82 23.24 16.08
CA ARG A 293 -7.62 22.15 15.49
C ARG A 293 -8.77 22.71 14.65
N ASP A 294 -9.56 23.62 15.24
CA ASP A 294 -10.73 24.18 14.57
C ASP A 294 -10.35 25.11 13.40
N ALA A 295 -9.16 25.72 13.44
CA ALA A 295 -8.62 26.48 12.32
C ALA A 295 -8.20 25.55 11.16
N LEU A 296 -7.48 24.47 11.45
CA LEU A 296 -7.09 23.47 10.46
C LEU A 296 -8.31 22.79 9.84
N TYR A 297 -9.33 22.46 10.64
CA TYR A 297 -10.58 21.88 10.15
C TYR A 297 -11.29 22.81 9.16
N ARG A 298 -11.39 24.11 9.50
CA ARG A 298 -11.92 25.12 8.58
C ARG A 298 -11.12 25.23 7.29
N GLN A 299 -9.79 25.19 7.37
CA GLN A 299 -8.92 25.21 6.20
C GLN A 299 -9.12 23.98 5.31
N TYR A 300 -9.17 22.78 5.91
CA TYR A 300 -9.45 21.54 5.20
C TYR A 300 -10.81 21.59 4.50
N SER A 301 -11.86 21.98 5.23
CA SER A 301 -13.22 22.08 4.70
C SER A 301 -13.31 23.07 3.53
N ALA A 302 -12.65 24.24 3.64
CA ALA A 302 -12.63 25.24 2.58
C ALA A 302 -11.85 24.78 1.33
N LYS A 303 -10.73 24.04 1.51
CA LYS A 303 -9.94 23.50 0.38
C LYS A 303 -10.70 22.42 -0.40
N ASN A 304 -11.58 21.69 0.29
CA ASN A 304 -12.19 20.48 -0.23
C ASN A 304 -13.71 20.59 -0.48
N SER A 305 -14.29 21.79 -0.41
CA SER A 305 -15.73 22.01 -0.58
C SER A 305 -16.27 21.78 -2.00
N GLY A 306 -15.40 21.50 -2.99
CA GLY A 306 -15.78 21.32 -4.40
C GLY A 306 -15.45 19.96 -5.02
N SER A 307 -14.80 19.06 -4.29
CA SER A 307 -14.38 17.73 -4.77
C SER A 307 -14.98 16.63 -3.88
N ARG A 308 -15.03 15.37 -4.35
CA ARG A 308 -15.48 14.19 -3.58
C ARG A 308 -14.54 13.89 -2.41
N SER A 309 -14.46 14.79 -1.46
CA SER A 309 -13.57 14.74 -0.30
C SER A 309 -14.16 13.85 0.78
N LEU A 310 -13.27 13.14 1.48
CA LEU A 310 -13.57 12.38 2.68
C LEU A 310 -14.19 13.29 3.74
N THR A 311 -15.50 13.15 3.95
CA THR A 311 -16.19 13.78 5.07
C THR A 311 -15.77 13.08 6.36
N PHE A 312 -15.12 13.81 7.27
CA PHE A 312 -14.86 13.31 8.62
C PHE A 312 -15.33 14.32 9.66
N SER A 313 -15.80 13.79 10.79
CA SER A 313 -16.24 14.56 11.96
C SER A 313 -15.11 14.64 12.98
N LEU A 314 -14.95 15.81 13.60
CA LEU A 314 -14.01 15.98 14.72
C LEU A 314 -14.46 15.14 15.93
N SER A 315 -13.48 14.71 16.72
CA SER A 315 -13.75 14.01 17.97
C SER A 315 -14.49 14.91 18.96
N ASP A 316 -15.48 14.34 19.67
CA ASP A 316 -16.18 15.05 20.73
C ASP A 316 -15.21 15.34 21.90
N LEU A 317 -15.16 16.61 22.31
CA LEU A 317 -14.25 17.16 23.33
C LEU A 317 -14.75 16.90 24.76
N ARG A 318 -15.23 15.68 24.98
CA ARG A 318 -15.65 15.17 26.29
C ARG A 318 -14.71 14.09 26.75
N SER A 319 -14.41 14.05 28.04
CA SER A 319 -13.70 12.92 28.65
C SER A 319 -14.59 11.66 28.63
N LYS A 320 -14.03 10.50 28.98
CA LYS A 320 -14.81 9.26 29.15
C LYS A 320 -15.88 9.38 30.24
N GLU A 321 -15.66 10.26 31.20
CA GLU A 321 -16.62 10.59 32.25
C GLU A 321 -17.69 11.60 31.80
N GLY A 322 -17.68 12.00 30.52
CA GLY A 322 -18.63 12.95 29.94
C GLY A 322 -18.33 14.42 30.26
N LEU A 323 -17.22 14.71 30.93
CA LEU A 323 -16.85 16.06 31.36
C LEU A 323 -16.34 16.89 30.17
N THR A 324 -16.87 18.09 30.02
CA THR A 324 -16.37 19.09 29.07
C THR A 324 -15.21 19.88 29.68
N LEU A 325 -14.51 20.66 28.85
CA LEU A 325 -13.44 21.55 29.32
C LEU A 325 -13.93 22.59 30.35
N SER A 326 -15.19 23.02 30.24
CA SER A 326 -15.83 23.93 31.20
C SER A 326 -16.13 23.24 32.52
N ASP A 327 -16.65 22.00 32.48
CA ASP A 327 -16.90 21.21 33.70
C ASP A 327 -15.60 20.95 34.47
N ILE A 328 -14.51 20.68 33.73
CA ILE A 328 -13.18 20.50 34.32
C ILE A 328 -12.69 21.80 34.97
N HIS A 329 -12.88 22.95 34.31
CA HIS A 329 -12.51 24.25 34.87
C HIS A 329 -13.21 24.52 36.22
N ASP A 330 -14.53 24.35 36.24
CA ASP A 330 -15.35 24.57 37.44
C ASP A 330 -15.01 23.54 38.52
N GLY A 331 -14.68 22.30 38.11
CA GLY A 331 -14.20 21.24 38.99
C GLY A 331 -12.87 21.59 39.65
N ILE A 332 -11.93 22.21 38.93
CA ILE A 332 -10.62 22.64 39.48
C ILE A 332 -10.84 23.66 40.60
N ASP A 333 -11.71 24.63 40.40
CA ASP A 333 -11.99 25.66 41.41
C ASP A 333 -12.62 25.05 42.66
N LYS A 334 -13.57 24.13 42.48
CA LYS A 334 -14.30 23.45 43.57
C LYS A 334 -13.52 22.32 44.25
N ALA A 335 -12.41 21.84 43.68
CA ALA A 335 -11.65 20.72 44.23
C ALA A 335 -11.08 21.05 45.62
N GLN A 336 -11.36 20.20 46.61
CA GLN A 336 -10.85 20.32 47.97
C GLN A 336 -9.79 19.26 48.30
N ARG A 337 -9.68 18.22 47.48
CA ARG A 337 -8.73 17.11 47.66
C ARG A 337 -7.84 16.93 46.44
N VAL A 338 -6.62 16.46 46.69
CA VAL A 338 -5.64 16.13 45.63
C VAL A 338 -6.14 14.99 44.71
N SER A 339 -6.97 14.10 45.25
CA SER A 339 -7.65 13.04 44.49
C SER A 339 -8.55 13.62 43.41
N ASP A 340 -9.29 14.67 43.72
CA ASP A 340 -10.24 15.31 42.81
C ASP A 340 -9.48 15.95 41.66
N ILE A 341 -8.40 16.66 41.98
CA ILE A 341 -7.48 17.26 41.00
C ILE A 341 -6.85 16.19 40.10
N SER A 342 -6.41 15.05 40.66
CA SER A 342 -5.86 13.95 39.84
C SER A 342 -6.88 13.36 38.88
N ARG A 343 -8.13 13.18 39.33
CA ARG A 343 -9.22 12.70 38.47
C ARG A 343 -9.52 13.69 37.33
N LEU A 344 -9.62 14.98 37.65
CA LEU A 344 -9.81 16.04 36.66
C LEU A 344 -8.63 16.13 35.69
N LYS A 345 -7.40 15.93 36.17
CA LYS A 345 -6.19 15.90 35.34
C LYS A 345 -6.22 14.76 34.33
N ASN A 346 -6.66 13.57 34.73
CA ASN A 346 -6.82 12.44 33.82
C ASN A 346 -7.86 12.74 32.74
N SER A 347 -9.00 13.32 33.12
CA SER A 347 -10.02 13.77 32.16
C SER A 347 -9.49 14.84 31.19
N LEU A 348 -8.71 15.80 31.68
CA LEU A 348 -8.07 16.83 30.85
C LEU A 348 -7.08 16.20 29.85
N GLY A 349 -6.26 15.24 30.29
CA GLY A 349 -5.31 14.53 29.44
C GLY A 349 -5.96 13.60 28.40
N GLU A 350 -7.20 13.14 28.62
CA GLU A 350 -7.99 12.46 27.60
C GLU A 350 -8.43 13.42 26.49
N ILE A 351 -8.96 14.59 26.86
CA ILE A 351 -9.36 15.61 25.89
C ILE A 351 -8.14 16.09 25.10
N GLU A 352 -7.00 16.29 25.77
CA GLU A 352 -5.74 16.68 25.11
C GLU A 352 -5.29 15.65 24.06
N ARG A 353 -5.37 14.35 24.39
CA ARG A 353 -5.01 13.29 23.42
C ARG A 353 -5.90 13.33 22.20
N LYS A 354 -7.23 13.41 22.39
CA LYS A 354 -8.19 13.52 21.27
C LYS A 354 -7.87 14.73 20.38
N VAL A 355 -7.62 15.90 20.97
CA VAL A 355 -7.27 17.12 20.22
C VAL A 355 -5.97 16.93 19.44
N ARG A 356 -4.96 16.31 20.05
CA ARG A 356 -3.66 16.06 19.39
C ARG A 356 -3.82 15.12 18.20
N ASP A 357 -4.60 14.06 18.35
CA ASP A 357 -4.87 13.09 17.29
C ASP A 357 -5.65 13.73 16.14
N ASP A 358 -6.69 14.53 16.45
CA ASP A 358 -7.44 15.31 15.46
C ASP A 358 -6.53 16.28 14.69
N VAL A 359 -5.64 17.00 15.38
CA VAL A 359 -4.67 17.93 14.76
C VAL A 359 -3.69 17.19 13.86
N ALA A 360 -3.16 16.05 14.32
CA ALA A 360 -2.22 15.26 13.53
C ALA A 360 -2.87 14.67 12.27
N LEU A 361 -4.13 14.24 12.36
CA LEU A 361 -4.91 13.79 11.22
C LEU A 361 -5.15 14.94 10.23
N LEU A 362 -5.60 16.10 10.71
CA LEU A 362 -5.81 17.30 9.90
C LEU A 362 -4.54 17.76 9.18
N ASP A 363 -3.41 17.79 9.88
CA ASP A 363 -2.12 18.16 9.30
C ASP A 363 -1.69 17.18 8.18
N ARG A 364 -2.06 15.90 8.26
CA ARG A 364 -1.82 14.90 7.19
C ARG A 364 -2.76 15.07 6.00
N LEU A 365 -4.01 15.45 6.25
CA LEU A 365 -5.04 15.60 5.22
C LEU A 365 -4.94 16.91 4.44
N ILE A 366 -4.31 17.95 5.02
CA ILE A 366 -4.12 19.25 4.37
C ILE A 366 -2.91 19.23 3.42
N LYS A 367 -1.85 18.51 3.80
CA LYS A 367 -0.68 18.24 2.94
C LYS A 367 -1.10 17.43 1.73
#